data_AF-A0AAU1C395-F1
#
_entry.id   AF-A0AAU1C395-F1
#
_cell.length_a   1.000
_cell.length_b   1.000
_cell.length_c   1.000
_cell.angle_alpha   90.00
_cell.angle_beta   90.00
_cell.angle_gamma   90.00
#
_symmetry.space_group_name_H-M   'P 1'
#
loop_
_entity.id
_entity.type
_entity.pdbx_description
1 polymer ?
#
loop_
_entity_poly.entity_id
_entity_poly.type
_entity_poly.pdbx_seq_one_letter_code
_entity_poly.pdbx_strand_id
1 'polypeptide(L)' 'MLTRPAPAPTDPAGRLRPEFVEWMQGLPLGWVTATPGLGRPAQLTALGNGVVPQQAREALRLLHPPFPRCPRCGASG' A
#
# COMPACT_ATOMS: atom_id res chain seq x y z
N MET A 1 9.90 3.84 1.98
CA MET A 1 10.98 3.24 2.79
C MET A 1 10.38 2.90 4.15
N LEU A 2 10.67 1.72 4.69
CA LEU A 2 10.28 1.38 6.06
C LEU A 2 11.20 2.14 7.03
N THR A 3 10.74 3.29 7.51
CA THR A 3 11.52 4.17 8.38
C THR A 3 11.23 3.95 9.86
N ARG A 4 10.33 3.01 10.19
CA ARG A 4 9.89 2.69 11.55
C ARG A 4 10.17 1.22 11.88
N PRO A 5 10.45 0.88 13.15
CA PRO A 5 10.62 -0.50 13.58
C PRO A 5 9.35 -1.33 13.32
N ALA A 6 9.55 -2.63 13.10
CA ALA A 6 8.44 -3.56 12.90
C ALA A 6 7.63 -3.73 14.19
N PRO A 7 6.29 -3.64 14.14
CA PRO A 7 5.43 -4.06 15.25
C PRO A 7 5.56 -5.57 15.50
N ALA A 8 5.16 -6.02 16.70
CA ALA A 8 5.00 -7.45 16.95
C ALA A 8 4.02 -8.07 15.92
N PRO A 9 4.33 -9.24 15.34
CA PRO A 9 3.51 -9.84 14.30
C PRO A 9 2.16 -10.35 14.81
N THR A 10 2.11 -10.77 16.08
CA THR A 10 0.92 -11.31 16.73
C THR A 10 0.65 -10.64 18.08
N ASP A 11 -0.60 -10.71 18.53
CA ASP A 11 -1.00 -10.38 19.89
C ASP A 11 -0.67 -11.55 20.85
N PRO A 12 -0.84 -11.39 22.18
CA PRO A 12 -0.55 -12.45 23.15
C PRO A 12 -1.36 -13.73 22.97
N ALA A 13 -2.48 -13.68 22.25
CA ALA A 13 -3.29 -14.85 21.91
C ALA A 13 -2.89 -15.48 20.57
N GLY A 14 -1.77 -15.04 19.97
CA GLY A 14 -1.25 -15.57 18.71
C GLY A 14 -1.97 -15.05 17.46
N ARG A 15 -2.84 -14.03 17.57
CA ARG A 15 -3.58 -13.52 16.42
C ARG A 15 -2.80 -12.44 15.69
N LEU A 16 -2.84 -12.46 14.36
CA LEU A 16 -2.16 -11.48 13.49
C LEU A 16 -2.53 -10.03 13.85
N ARG A 17 -1.53 -9.16 13.96
CA ARG A 17 -1.74 -7.73 14.25
C ARG A 17 -1.91 -6.92 12.96
N PRO A 18 -3.02 -6.15 12.79
CA PRO A 18 -3.21 -5.30 11.62
C PRO A 18 -2.05 -4.31 11.40
N GLU A 19 -1.45 -3.79 12.47
CA GLU A 19 -0.35 -2.84 12.41
C GLU A 19 0.91 -3.46 11.80
N PHE A 20 1.14 -4.75 12.04
CA PHE A 20 2.23 -5.48 11.42
C PHE A 20 1.97 -5.68 9.91
N VAL A 21 0.73 -6.00 9.51
CA VAL A 21 0.38 -6.14 8.09
C VAL A 21 0.51 -4.79 7.34
N GLU A 22 0.02 -3.71 7.93
CA GLU A 22 0.19 -2.34 7.40
C GLU A 22 1.67 -1.99 7.24
N TRP A 23 2.50 -2.36 8.22
CA TRP A 23 3.95 -2.19 8.15
C TRP A 23 4.57 -3.03 7.04
N MET A 24 4.21 -4.31 6.86
CA MET A 24 4.75 -5.17 5.79
C MET A 24 4.46 -4.61 4.39
N GLN A 25 3.30 -3.97 4.22
CA GLN A 25 2.95 -3.28 2.97
C GLN A 25 3.71 -1.96 2.79
N GLY A 26 4.49 -1.53 3.80
CA GLY A 26 5.24 -0.28 3.81
C GLY A 26 4.35 0.96 3.77
N LEU A 27 3.12 0.84 4.27
CA LEU A 27 2.19 1.96 4.38
C LEU A 27 2.61 2.90 5.53
N PRO A 28 2.21 4.19 5.46
CA PRO A 28 2.35 5.12 6.58
C PRO A 28 1.71 4.57 7.86
N LEU A 29 2.25 4.94 9.02
CA LEU A 29 1.68 4.56 10.31
C LEU A 29 0.23 5.06 10.43
N GLY A 30 -0.68 4.13 10.70
CA GLY A 30 -2.09 4.45 10.91
C GLY A 30 -2.90 4.55 9.62
N TRP A 31 -2.31 4.28 8.45
CA TRP A 31 -3.00 4.42 7.16
C TRP A 31 -4.35 3.69 7.11
N VAL A 32 -4.40 2.45 7.59
CA VAL A 32 -5.66 1.73 7.81
C VAL A 32 -5.99 1.68 9.30
N THR A 33 -4.97 1.42 10.12
CA THR A 33 -5.14 1.05 11.54
C THR A 33 -5.58 2.20 12.45
N ALA A 34 -5.45 3.46 12.02
CA ALA A 34 -5.97 4.62 12.73
C ALA A 34 -7.33 5.13 12.20
N THR A 35 -8.00 4.35 11.33
CA THR A 35 -9.32 4.74 10.80
C THR A 35 -10.39 4.68 11.89
N PRO A 36 -11.08 5.80 12.23
CA PRO A 36 -12.10 5.81 13.27
C PRO A 36 -13.25 4.84 12.99
N GLY A 37 -13.66 4.07 14.00
CA GLY A 37 -14.76 3.11 13.90
C GLY A 37 -14.43 1.81 13.16
N LEU A 38 -13.22 1.64 12.62
CA LEU A 38 -12.85 0.43 11.89
C LEU A 38 -12.32 -0.66 12.83
N GLY A 39 -13.12 -1.71 13.05
CA GLY A 39 -12.74 -2.85 13.87
C GLY A 39 -11.65 -3.74 13.24
N ARG A 40 -10.95 -4.52 14.07
CA ARG A 40 -9.83 -5.40 13.66
C ARG A 40 -10.14 -6.29 12.43
N PRO A 41 -11.30 -6.98 12.32
CA PRO A 41 -11.60 -7.79 11.14
C PRO A 41 -11.64 -6.95 9.86
N ALA A 42 -12.31 -5.80 9.90
CA ALA A 42 -12.43 -4.90 8.76
C ALA A 42 -11.08 -4.29 8.35
N GLN A 43 -10.21 -3.97 9.32
CA GLN A 43 -8.84 -3.53 9.03
C GLN A 43 -8.05 -4.61 8.28
N LEU A 44 -8.11 -5.87 8.72
CA LEU A 44 -7.43 -6.98 8.05
C LEU A 44 -8.01 -7.27 6.67
N THR A 45 -9.32 -7.15 6.48
CA THR A 45 -9.95 -7.25 5.16
C THR A 45 -9.48 -6.14 4.23
N ALA A 46 -9.43 -4.88 4.72
CA ALA A 46 -8.95 -3.75 3.93
C ALA A 46 -7.47 -3.90 3.54
N LEU A 47 -6.62 -4.31 4.49
CA LEU A 47 -5.20 -4.56 4.23
C LEU A 47 -5.00 -5.76 3.30
N GLY A 48 -5.74 -6.85 3.50
CA GLY A 48 -5.63 -8.06 2.67
C GLY A 48 -6.06 -7.86 1.21
N ASN A 49 -7.03 -6.98 0.97
CA ASN A 49 -7.48 -6.59 -0.38
C ASN A 49 -6.71 -5.39 -0.95
N GLY A 50 -5.90 -4.72 -0.12
CA GLY A 50 -5.15 -3.53 -0.50
C GLY A 50 -3.96 -3.84 -1.40
N VAL A 51 -3.59 -2.86 -2.22
CA VAL A 51 -2.42 -2.94 -3.09
C VAL A 51 -1.15 -2.67 -2.29
N VAL A 52 -0.11 -3.49 -2.51
CA VAL A 52 1.25 -3.24 -1.99
C VAL A 52 1.94 -2.17 -2.85
N PRO A 53 2.17 -0.93 -2.35
CA PRO A 53 2.62 0.19 -3.18
C PRO A 53 3.93 -0.05 -3.94
N GLN A 54 4.85 -0.82 -3.35
CA GLN A 54 6.13 -1.16 -3.98
C GLN A 54 5.92 -2.09 -5.19
N GLN A 55 5.02 -3.08 -5.06
CA GLN A 55 4.65 -3.97 -6.16
C GLN A 55 3.91 -3.21 -7.25
N ALA A 56 2.99 -2.30 -6.88
CA ALA A 56 2.27 -1.46 -7.82
C ALA A 56 3.20 -0.55 -8.63
N ARG A 57 4.17 0.09 -7.96
CA ARG A 57 5.17 0.93 -8.61
C ARG A 57 5.96 0.14 -9.64
N GLU A 58 6.37 -1.08 -9.31
CA GLU A 58 7.13 -1.92 -10.24
C GLU A 58 6.27 -2.42 -11.40
N ALA A 59 5.01 -2.78 -11.13
CA ALA A 59 4.05 -3.13 -12.17
C ALA A 59 3.83 -1.97 -13.15
N LEU A 60 3.69 -0.74 -12.66
CA LEU A 60 3.62 0.45 -13.51
C LEU A 60 4.91 0.63 -14.32
N ARG A 61 6.09 0.45 -13.73
CA ARG A 61 7.36 0.55 -14.47
C ARG A 61 7.45 -0.45 -15.62
N LEU A 62 6.94 -1.67 -15.42
CA LEU A 62 7.04 -2.77 -16.38
C LEU A 62 5.92 -2.75 -17.43
N LEU A 63 4.72 -2.35 -17.04
CA LEU A 63 3.49 -2.56 -17.82
C LEU A 63 2.82 -1.26 -18.27
N HIS A 64 3.23 -0.10 -17.75
CA HIS A 64 2.63 1.16 -18.16
C HIS A 64 3.10 1.49 -19.59
N PRO A 65 2.20 1.51 -20.59
CA PRO A 65 2.57 1.90 -21.93
C PRO A 65 3.04 3.37 -21.92
N PRO A 66 3.89 3.81 -22.86
CA PRO A 66 4.19 5.23 -22.97
C PRO A 66 2.87 6.00 -23.08
N PHE A 67 2.70 7.07 -22.28
CA PHE A 67 1.59 8.00 -22.52
C PHE A 67 1.65 8.41 -23.98
N PRO A 68 0.58 8.22 -24.77
CA PRO A 68 0.60 8.63 -26.16
C PRO A 68 0.94 10.12 -26.19
N ARG A 69 2.08 10.47 -26.81
CA ARG A 69 2.39 11.86 -27.08
C ARG A 69 1.24 12.41 -27.91
N CYS A 70 0.65 13.53 -27.48
CA CYS A 70 -0.37 14.20 -28.27
C CYS A 70 0.21 14.46 -29.67
N PRO A 71 -0.33 13.85 -30.74
CA PRO A 71 0.23 14.01 -32.09
C PRO A 71 0.24 15.48 -32.56
N ARG A 72 -0.62 16.30 -31.95
CA ARG A 72 -0.78 17.72 -32.28
C ARG A 72 0.21 18.65 -31.57
N CYS A 73 1.00 18.16 -30.62
CA CYS A 73 1.94 18.99 -29.86
C CYS A 73 3.38 18.99 -30.43
N GLY A 74 3.65 18.28 -31.53
CA GLY A 74 4.97 18.22 -32.17
C GLY A 74 5.12 19.06 -33.45
N ALA A 75 4.05 19.69 -33.93
CA ALA A 75 4.05 20.47 -35.17
C ALA A 75 4.12 21.98 -34.87
N SER A 76 5.26 22.42 -34.37
CA SER A 76 5.60 23.85 -34.34
C SER A 76 7.10 23.97 -34.59
N GLY A 77 7.44 24.00 -35.87
CA GLY A 77 8.75 24.25 -36.46
C GLY A 77 8.54 24.81 -37.84
#